data_AF-A0A2D8UZN9-F1
#
_entry.id   AF-A0A2D8UZN9-F1
#
_cell.length_a   1.000
_cell.length_b   1.000
_cell.length_c   1.000
_cell.angle_alpha   90.00
_cell.angle_beta   90.00
_cell.angle_gamma   90.00
#
_symmetry.space_group_name_H-M   'P 1'
#
loop_
_entity.id
_entity.type
_entity.pdbx_description
1 polymer ?
#
loop_
_entity_poly.entity_id
_entity_poly.type
_entity_poly.pdbx_seq_one_letter_code
_entity_poly.pdbx_strand_id
1 'polypeptide(L)'
;ARRLLLERAAANGSIASEALVVLRNLSVEHANVNRRLRALWTLHGVGGVEASHWSGYFNDSSAEVRAWAVELAQYALEPTPALAGRLVQLALSESSAMVLVRLAAISSLLPEEEQWSILKSLVQKVAHQEDGVFRSMTWFALAQAMQENPQRAFGWLADETPLIPLFEDWIPWYGARLQGQGLDLALERLVEAPPEEQSRLLQLIGMALRQEAQVPMPRAWLTGSAPWLQHGDPVARRSAENLAAIFGDRQQVRVMRLRLGEAGLSKEDKTHALAILERLGDSGSSEPYLGLLDEDAFRQQAIAILGRMKDPRIAQTLIRSLTSWPARDQRAALEALSGQPTFAVTLMEAIEKEELPVSFVNAYTLRRLQALEDPRITEKASQIWGGMPPQAELSERIQFLEKRYAEAPLWAYEEKEGQKHFEALCASCHRMDEDDGGLGPRLGGSGQNGVRYFLESILDPHAVVGFPYQSVTLRLKDGRQVSGIVEAESESAWLMRQQEGTRLVDQQEVLEVQRSQQSLMPDGLLEGLQEREVLELLKFLMTL
;
A
#
# COMPACT_ATOMS: atom_id res chain seq x y z
N ALA A 1 -38.25 -38.95 -5.10
CA ALA A 1 -38.31 -38.76 -6.57
C ALA A 1 -37.04 -38.08 -7.10
N ARG A 2 -36.80 -36.79 -6.84
CA ARG A 2 -35.60 -36.06 -7.33
C ARG A 2 -34.27 -36.81 -7.13
N ARG A 3 -33.97 -37.24 -5.89
CA ARG A 3 -32.75 -38.01 -5.58
C ARG A 3 -32.59 -39.24 -6.49
N LEU A 4 -33.64 -40.07 -6.58
CA LEU A 4 -33.65 -41.29 -7.38
C LEU A 4 -33.46 -41.03 -8.89
N LEU A 5 -34.01 -39.93 -9.41
CA LEU A 5 -33.86 -39.57 -10.82
C LEU A 5 -32.42 -39.12 -11.13
N LEU A 6 -31.82 -38.33 -10.22
CA LEU A 6 -30.42 -37.92 -10.35
C LEU A 6 -29.46 -39.11 -10.21
N GLU A 7 -29.69 -40.00 -9.25
CA GLU A 7 -28.91 -41.24 -9.07
C GLU A 7 -28.96 -42.11 -10.34
N ARG A 8 -30.14 -42.21 -10.99
CA ARG A 8 -30.30 -42.96 -12.24
C ARG A 8 -29.57 -42.30 -13.41
N ALA A 9 -29.70 -40.99 -13.59
CA ALA A 9 -28.98 -40.27 -14.63
C ALA A 9 -27.46 -40.38 -14.47
N ALA A 10 -26.95 -40.24 -13.24
CA ALA A 10 -25.53 -40.36 -12.93
C ALA A 10 -24.97 -41.76 -13.21
N ALA A 11 -25.81 -42.80 -13.09
CA ALA A 11 -25.45 -44.17 -13.44
C ALA A 11 -25.60 -44.48 -14.95
N ASN A 12 -25.75 -43.46 -15.81
CA ASN A 12 -26.07 -43.59 -17.24
C ASN A 12 -27.35 -44.40 -17.52
N GLY A 13 -28.27 -44.46 -16.55
CA GLY A 13 -29.56 -45.13 -16.71
C GLY A 13 -30.53 -44.27 -17.52
N SER A 14 -31.35 -44.91 -18.36
CA SER A 14 -32.39 -44.21 -19.12
C SER A 14 -33.50 -43.67 -18.20
N ILE A 15 -33.86 -42.40 -18.37
CA ILE A 15 -35.07 -41.84 -17.76
C ILE A 15 -36.23 -41.94 -18.74
N ALA A 16 -37.38 -42.40 -18.26
CA ALA A 16 -38.60 -42.53 -19.07
C ALA A 16 -39.01 -41.17 -19.67
N SER A 17 -39.36 -41.15 -20.95
CA SER A 17 -39.81 -39.95 -21.68
C SER A 17 -40.98 -39.26 -21.00
N GLU A 18 -41.92 -40.04 -20.45
CA GLU A 18 -43.11 -39.54 -19.76
C GLU A 18 -42.71 -38.76 -18.49
N ALA A 19 -41.67 -39.22 -17.79
CA ALA A 19 -41.18 -38.53 -16.59
C ALA A 19 -40.54 -37.19 -16.95
N LEU A 20 -39.81 -37.11 -18.08
CA LEU A 20 -39.24 -35.85 -18.57
C LEU A 20 -40.34 -34.86 -18.98
N VAL A 21 -41.41 -35.31 -19.65
CA VAL A 21 -42.57 -34.48 -20.00
C VAL A 21 -43.27 -33.95 -18.73
N VAL A 22 -43.50 -34.81 -17.73
CA VAL A 22 -44.11 -34.39 -16.45
C VAL A 22 -43.23 -33.37 -15.73
N LEU A 23 -41.91 -33.59 -15.66
CA LEU A 23 -40.98 -32.64 -15.05
C LEU A 23 -40.97 -31.29 -15.80
N ARG A 24 -41.02 -31.33 -17.13
CA ARG A 24 -41.08 -30.12 -17.97
C ARG A 24 -42.34 -29.31 -17.66
N ASN A 25 -43.52 -29.93 -17.70
CA ASN A 25 -44.77 -29.23 -17.40
C ASN A 25 -44.77 -28.68 -15.96
N LEU A 26 -44.30 -29.47 -14.98
CA LEU A 26 -44.16 -29.01 -13.59
C LEU A 26 -43.20 -27.82 -13.44
N SER A 27 -42.14 -27.77 -14.26
CA SER A 27 -41.15 -26.68 -14.20
C SER A 27 -41.64 -25.34 -14.73
N VAL A 28 -42.75 -25.31 -15.48
CA VAL A 28 -43.28 -24.09 -16.11
C VAL A 28 -44.67 -23.74 -15.59
N GLU A 29 -45.57 -24.72 -15.46
CA GLU A 29 -47.01 -24.46 -15.24
C GLU A 29 -47.42 -24.48 -13.77
N HIS A 30 -46.61 -25.07 -12.88
CA HIS A 30 -47.04 -25.28 -11.50
C HIS A 30 -47.13 -23.96 -10.71
N ALA A 31 -48.24 -23.70 -10.03
CA ALA A 31 -48.48 -22.44 -9.30
C ALA A 31 -47.41 -22.12 -8.22
N ASN A 32 -46.97 -23.14 -7.47
CA ASN A 32 -45.92 -22.99 -6.46
C ASN A 32 -44.50 -22.91 -7.07
N VAL A 33 -43.82 -21.78 -6.85
CA VAL A 33 -42.45 -21.47 -7.32
C VAL A 33 -41.43 -22.53 -6.90
N ASN A 34 -41.44 -22.98 -5.64
CA ASN A 34 -40.49 -23.98 -5.15
C ASN A 34 -40.63 -25.32 -5.88
N ARG A 35 -41.85 -25.68 -6.31
CA ARG A 35 -42.06 -26.89 -7.11
C ARG A 35 -41.56 -26.71 -8.55
N ARG A 36 -41.75 -25.53 -9.15
CA ARG A 36 -41.16 -25.20 -10.46
C ARG A 36 -39.63 -25.30 -10.42
N LEU A 37 -39.00 -24.65 -9.45
CA LEU A 37 -37.54 -24.70 -9.24
C LEU A 37 -37.03 -26.14 -9.03
N ARG A 38 -37.67 -26.92 -8.16
CA ARG A 38 -37.28 -28.33 -7.94
C ARG A 38 -37.41 -29.15 -9.21
N ALA A 39 -38.44 -28.91 -10.02
CA ALA A 39 -38.61 -29.59 -11.29
C ALA A 39 -37.54 -29.16 -12.30
N LEU A 40 -37.26 -27.85 -12.45
CA LEU A 40 -36.20 -27.32 -13.30
C LEU A 40 -34.82 -27.89 -12.92
N TRP A 41 -34.44 -27.85 -11.64
CA TRP A 41 -33.16 -28.41 -11.19
C TRP A 41 -33.05 -29.92 -11.42
N THR A 42 -34.17 -30.64 -11.26
CA THR A 42 -34.19 -32.08 -11.53
C THR A 42 -34.04 -32.32 -13.02
N LEU A 43 -34.76 -31.58 -13.86
CA LEU A 43 -34.71 -31.70 -15.32
C LEU A 43 -33.32 -31.36 -15.86
N HIS A 44 -32.69 -30.30 -15.36
CA HIS A 44 -31.31 -29.94 -15.70
C HIS A 44 -30.32 -31.02 -15.27
N GLY A 45 -30.39 -31.48 -14.01
CA GLY A 45 -29.45 -32.47 -13.48
C GLY A 45 -29.54 -33.85 -14.13
N VAL A 46 -30.59 -34.12 -14.91
CA VAL A 46 -30.71 -35.34 -15.71
C VAL A 46 -30.49 -35.13 -17.21
N GLY A 47 -30.05 -33.94 -17.62
CA GLY A 47 -29.81 -33.59 -19.03
C GLY A 47 -31.08 -33.43 -19.88
N GLY A 48 -32.25 -33.23 -19.25
CA GLY A 48 -33.55 -33.17 -19.92
C GLY A 48 -33.98 -31.79 -20.42
N VAL A 49 -33.14 -30.75 -20.25
CA VAL A 49 -33.42 -29.39 -20.70
C VAL A 49 -32.90 -29.19 -22.12
N GLU A 50 -33.79 -29.29 -23.11
CA GLU A 50 -33.45 -28.95 -24.50
C GLU A 50 -33.37 -27.43 -24.74
N ALA A 51 -32.62 -27.04 -25.78
CA ALA A 51 -32.42 -25.64 -26.21
C ALA A 51 -33.72 -24.82 -26.36
N SER A 52 -34.79 -25.44 -26.85
CA SER A 52 -36.09 -24.80 -27.07
C SER A 52 -36.75 -24.31 -25.77
N HIS A 53 -36.48 -24.96 -24.63
CA HIS A 53 -37.17 -24.69 -23.35
C HIS A 53 -36.68 -23.45 -22.63
N TRP A 54 -35.46 -23.00 -22.87
CA TRP A 54 -34.86 -21.89 -22.11
C TRP A 54 -35.70 -20.60 -22.13
N SER A 55 -36.36 -20.31 -23.25
CA SER A 55 -37.25 -19.12 -23.33
C SER A 55 -38.43 -19.21 -22.37
N GLY A 56 -38.95 -20.40 -22.10
CA GLY A 56 -40.02 -20.57 -21.12
C GLY A 56 -39.55 -20.17 -19.72
N TYR A 57 -38.33 -20.56 -19.35
CA TYR A 57 -37.77 -20.25 -18.04
C TYR A 57 -37.34 -18.78 -17.90
N PHE A 58 -36.82 -18.17 -18.96
CA PHE A 58 -36.49 -16.74 -18.97
C PHE A 58 -37.73 -15.83 -18.97
N ASN A 59 -38.90 -16.35 -19.36
CA ASN A 59 -40.16 -15.62 -19.33
C ASN A 59 -41.04 -16.00 -18.12
N ASP A 60 -40.54 -16.79 -17.16
CA ASP A 60 -41.29 -17.17 -15.97
C ASP A 60 -41.65 -15.92 -15.14
N SER A 61 -42.85 -15.90 -14.56
CA SER A 61 -43.32 -14.78 -13.74
C SER A 61 -42.51 -14.56 -12.47
N SER A 62 -41.87 -15.61 -11.94
CA SER A 62 -41.02 -15.57 -10.75
C SER A 62 -39.58 -15.22 -11.12
N ALA A 63 -39.06 -14.17 -10.49
CA ALA A 63 -37.66 -13.77 -10.63
C ALA A 63 -36.71 -14.87 -10.14
N GLU A 64 -37.09 -15.65 -9.13
CA GLU A 64 -36.31 -16.78 -8.62
C GLU A 64 -36.11 -17.85 -9.71
N VAL A 65 -37.17 -18.18 -10.46
CA VAL A 65 -37.07 -19.13 -11.57
C VAL A 65 -36.17 -18.59 -12.66
N ARG A 66 -36.36 -17.32 -13.06
CA ARG A 66 -35.51 -16.68 -14.08
C ARG A 66 -34.04 -16.65 -13.66
N ALA A 67 -33.74 -16.28 -12.41
CA ALA A 67 -32.38 -16.21 -11.88
C ALA A 67 -31.68 -17.58 -11.90
N TRP A 68 -32.39 -18.63 -11.47
CA TRP A 68 -31.88 -20.00 -11.56
C TRP A 68 -31.74 -20.47 -13.02
N ALA A 69 -32.64 -20.05 -13.91
CA ALA A 69 -32.51 -20.38 -15.32
C ALA A 69 -31.23 -19.78 -15.91
N VAL A 70 -30.90 -18.53 -15.59
CA VAL A 70 -29.64 -17.89 -16.01
C VAL A 70 -28.43 -18.65 -15.45
N GLU A 71 -28.44 -18.98 -14.16
CA GLU A 71 -27.36 -19.74 -13.52
C GLU A 71 -27.14 -21.11 -14.19
N LEU A 72 -28.21 -21.83 -14.53
CA LEU A 72 -28.11 -23.15 -15.16
C LEU A 72 -27.76 -23.06 -16.66
N ALA A 73 -28.11 -21.95 -17.31
CA ALA A 73 -27.85 -21.72 -18.73
C ALA A 73 -26.35 -21.70 -19.05
N GLN A 74 -25.49 -21.33 -18.09
CA GLN A 74 -24.04 -21.32 -18.29
C GLN A 74 -23.49 -22.68 -18.75
N TYR A 75 -24.07 -23.79 -18.26
CA TYR A 75 -23.67 -25.15 -18.62
C TYR A 75 -24.20 -25.61 -19.98
N ALA A 76 -25.02 -24.79 -20.64
CA ALA A 76 -25.67 -25.09 -21.91
C ALA A 76 -25.28 -24.11 -23.05
N LEU A 77 -24.33 -23.22 -22.80
CA LEU A 77 -23.88 -22.22 -23.79
C LEU A 77 -23.19 -22.85 -25.00
N GLU A 78 -22.19 -23.71 -24.77
CA GLU A 78 -21.50 -24.43 -25.86
C GLU A 78 -22.44 -25.33 -26.69
N PRO A 79 -23.31 -26.17 -26.10
CA PRO A 79 -24.23 -26.99 -26.90
C PRO A 79 -25.36 -26.18 -27.56
N THR A 80 -25.58 -24.91 -27.19
CA THR A 80 -26.66 -24.07 -27.73
C THR A 80 -26.20 -22.62 -27.98
N PRO A 81 -25.51 -22.32 -29.11
CA PRO A 81 -25.03 -20.96 -29.38
C PRO A 81 -26.12 -19.88 -29.41
N ALA A 82 -27.34 -20.23 -29.84
CA ALA A 82 -28.50 -19.32 -29.84
C ALA A 82 -28.96 -18.89 -28.43
N LEU A 83 -28.49 -19.55 -27.37
CA LEU A 83 -28.82 -19.24 -25.99
C LEU A 83 -28.25 -17.88 -25.55
N ALA A 84 -27.06 -17.53 -26.04
CA ALA A 84 -26.41 -16.26 -25.74
C ALA A 84 -27.30 -15.06 -26.14
N GLY A 85 -27.83 -15.07 -27.36
CA GLY A 85 -28.76 -14.03 -27.83
C GLY A 85 -30.04 -13.94 -26.99
N ARG A 86 -30.53 -15.05 -26.41
CA ARG A 86 -31.70 -15.02 -25.50
C ARG A 86 -31.37 -14.38 -24.15
N LEU A 87 -30.15 -14.61 -23.63
CA LEU A 87 -29.68 -13.96 -22.41
C LEU A 87 -29.52 -12.44 -22.60
N VAL A 88 -29.07 -12.00 -23.78
CA VAL A 88 -29.06 -10.58 -24.15
C VAL A 88 -30.47 -9.99 -24.12
N GLN A 89 -31.45 -10.65 -24.74
CA GLN A 89 -32.84 -10.18 -24.70
C GLN A 89 -33.40 -10.11 -23.27
N LEU A 90 -33.08 -11.10 -22.43
CA LEU A 90 -33.46 -11.08 -21.02
C LEU A 90 -32.87 -9.87 -20.31
N ALA A 91 -31.57 -9.59 -20.46
CA ALA A 91 -30.90 -8.45 -19.84
C ALA A 91 -31.59 -7.11 -20.17
N LEU A 92 -31.99 -6.94 -21.44
CA LEU A 92 -32.70 -5.74 -21.89
C LEU A 92 -34.03 -5.53 -21.15
N SER A 93 -34.85 -6.57 -21.04
CA SER A 93 -36.20 -6.48 -20.45
C SER A 93 -36.27 -6.65 -18.93
N GLU A 94 -35.24 -7.22 -18.30
CA GLU A 94 -35.29 -7.62 -16.89
C GLU A 94 -35.20 -6.42 -15.93
N SER A 95 -35.94 -6.53 -14.81
CA SER A 95 -36.03 -5.52 -13.75
C SER A 95 -35.72 -6.06 -12.36
N SER A 96 -35.53 -7.37 -12.19
CA SER A 96 -35.13 -7.97 -10.93
C SER A 96 -33.61 -7.95 -10.78
N ALA A 97 -33.10 -7.24 -9.77
CA ALA A 97 -31.68 -7.20 -9.42
C ALA A 97 -31.07 -8.60 -9.27
N MET A 98 -31.82 -9.56 -8.71
CA MET A 98 -31.36 -10.94 -8.53
C MET A 98 -31.03 -11.64 -9.87
N VAL A 99 -31.85 -11.41 -10.90
CA VAL A 99 -31.62 -11.99 -12.24
C VAL A 99 -30.47 -11.24 -12.92
N LEU A 100 -30.44 -9.92 -12.82
CA LEU A 100 -29.39 -9.08 -13.40
C LEU A 100 -28.00 -9.39 -12.83
N VAL A 101 -27.89 -9.66 -11.52
CA VAL A 101 -26.64 -10.11 -10.87
C VAL A 101 -26.17 -11.44 -11.45
N ARG A 102 -27.08 -12.38 -11.73
CA ARG A 102 -26.72 -13.67 -12.35
C ARG A 102 -26.27 -13.49 -13.79
N LEU A 103 -26.90 -12.58 -14.54
CA LEU A 103 -26.46 -12.22 -15.89
C LEU A 103 -25.06 -11.60 -15.88
N ALA A 104 -24.77 -10.71 -14.92
CA ALA A 104 -23.42 -10.17 -14.73
C ALA A 104 -22.40 -11.29 -14.48
N ALA A 105 -22.71 -12.19 -13.55
CA ALA A 105 -21.82 -13.28 -13.15
C ALA A 105 -21.43 -14.23 -14.30
N ILE A 106 -22.36 -14.54 -15.20
CA ILE A 106 -22.10 -15.46 -16.33
C ILE A 106 -21.64 -14.75 -17.60
N SER A 107 -21.65 -13.41 -17.64
CA SER A 107 -21.42 -12.65 -18.88
C SER A 107 -20.06 -12.94 -19.52
N SER A 108 -19.02 -13.18 -18.73
CA SER A 108 -17.67 -13.51 -19.22
C SER A 108 -17.54 -14.90 -19.84
N LEU A 109 -18.58 -15.74 -19.72
CA LEU A 109 -18.66 -17.05 -20.38
C LEU A 109 -19.26 -16.96 -21.79
N LEU A 110 -19.77 -15.79 -22.19
CA LEU A 110 -20.42 -15.57 -23.48
C LEU A 110 -19.40 -15.09 -24.52
N PRO A 111 -19.71 -15.21 -25.83
CA PRO A 111 -18.92 -14.53 -26.86
C PRO A 111 -18.90 -13.02 -26.63
N GLU A 112 -17.83 -12.36 -27.10
CA GLU A 112 -17.54 -10.95 -26.80
C GLU A 112 -18.73 -10.02 -27.10
N GLU A 113 -19.40 -10.16 -28.24
CA GLU A 113 -20.52 -9.28 -28.61
C GLU A 113 -21.71 -9.39 -27.65
N GLU A 114 -22.11 -10.61 -27.28
CA GLU A 114 -23.18 -10.84 -26.32
C GLU A 114 -22.79 -10.42 -24.89
N GLN A 115 -21.54 -10.67 -24.49
CA GLN A 115 -20.99 -10.18 -23.22
C GLN A 115 -21.15 -8.67 -23.12
N TRP A 116 -20.62 -7.91 -24.09
CA TRP A 116 -20.68 -6.45 -24.08
C TRP A 116 -22.12 -5.93 -24.21
N SER A 117 -22.99 -6.63 -24.94
CA SER A 117 -24.42 -6.28 -25.03
C SER A 117 -25.13 -6.41 -23.68
N ILE A 118 -24.85 -7.48 -22.92
CA ILE A 118 -25.37 -7.63 -21.57
C ILE A 118 -24.79 -6.56 -20.66
N LEU A 119 -23.47 -6.37 -20.64
CA LEU A 119 -22.83 -5.37 -19.80
C LEU A 119 -23.37 -3.96 -20.06
N LYS A 120 -23.53 -3.57 -21.34
CA LYS A 120 -24.16 -2.29 -21.72
C LYS A 120 -25.57 -2.17 -21.15
N SER A 121 -26.36 -3.25 -21.20
CA SER A 121 -27.70 -3.23 -20.60
C SER A 121 -27.66 -3.07 -19.08
N LEU A 122 -26.74 -3.74 -18.38
CA LEU A 122 -26.64 -3.72 -16.92
C LEU A 122 -26.22 -2.34 -16.41
N VAL A 123 -25.19 -1.72 -17.01
CA VAL A 123 -24.69 -0.40 -16.56
C VAL A 123 -25.73 0.71 -16.72
N GLN A 124 -26.74 0.53 -17.57
CA GLN A 124 -27.85 1.46 -17.79
C GLN A 124 -29.02 1.30 -16.78
N LYS A 125 -29.00 0.28 -15.89
CA LYS A 125 -30.11 0.00 -14.97
C LYS A 125 -30.13 0.94 -13.76
N VAL A 126 -30.34 2.24 -13.98
CA VAL A 126 -30.34 3.30 -12.94
C VAL A 126 -31.30 3.00 -11.79
N ALA A 127 -32.39 2.26 -12.04
CA ALA A 127 -33.31 1.80 -10.99
C ALA A 127 -32.63 0.96 -9.87
N HIS A 128 -31.48 0.36 -10.15
CA HIS A 128 -30.68 -0.42 -9.21
C HIS A 128 -29.42 0.30 -8.73
N GLN A 129 -29.31 1.61 -8.94
CA GLN A 129 -28.13 2.37 -8.52
C GLN A 129 -27.85 2.28 -7.01
N GLU A 130 -28.85 2.04 -6.16
CA GLU A 130 -28.68 1.91 -4.71
C GLU A 130 -28.37 0.46 -4.25
N ASP A 131 -28.55 -0.54 -5.12
CA ASP A 131 -28.25 -1.95 -4.80
C ASP A 131 -26.74 -2.22 -4.89
N GLY A 132 -26.10 -2.36 -3.72
CA GLY A 132 -24.65 -2.58 -3.64
C GLY A 132 -24.18 -3.89 -4.28
N VAL A 133 -24.97 -4.97 -4.19
CA VAL A 133 -24.59 -6.26 -4.78
C VAL A 133 -24.65 -6.17 -6.30
N PHE A 134 -25.72 -5.59 -6.83
CA PHE A 134 -25.87 -5.36 -8.27
C PHE A 134 -24.73 -4.49 -8.82
N ARG A 135 -24.42 -3.36 -8.16
CA ARG A 135 -23.32 -2.49 -8.57
C ARG A 135 -21.99 -3.22 -8.60
N SER A 136 -21.63 -3.92 -7.52
CA SER A 136 -20.35 -4.63 -7.42
C SER A 136 -20.23 -5.75 -8.45
N MET A 137 -21.27 -6.56 -8.64
CA MET A 137 -21.24 -7.67 -9.60
C MET A 137 -21.17 -7.17 -11.05
N THR A 138 -21.91 -6.11 -11.38
CA THR A 138 -21.82 -5.46 -12.71
C THR A 138 -20.43 -4.87 -12.92
N TRP A 139 -19.86 -4.24 -11.89
CA TRP A 139 -18.50 -3.69 -11.96
C TRP A 139 -17.45 -4.77 -12.19
N PHE A 140 -17.46 -5.87 -11.43
CA PHE A 140 -16.46 -6.92 -11.59
C PHE A 140 -16.50 -7.54 -12.99
N ALA A 141 -17.71 -7.75 -13.53
CA ALA A 141 -17.87 -8.25 -14.89
C ALA A 141 -17.38 -7.23 -15.94
N LEU A 142 -17.67 -5.94 -15.76
CA LEU A 142 -17.20 -4.87 -16.65
C LEU A 142 -15.68 -4.70 -16.58
N ALA A 143 -15.10 -4.65 -15.38
CA ALA A 143 -13.67 -4.50 -15.17
C ALA A 143 -12.88 -5.66 -15.80
N GLN A 144 -13.40 -6.89 -15.70
CA GLN A 144 -12.82 -8.05 -16.40
C GLN A 144 -12.84 -7.85 -17.92
N ALA A 145 -13.96 -7.42 -18.50
CA ALA A 145 -14.07 -7.17 -19.94
C ALA A 145 -13.14 -6.02 -20.41
N MET A 146 -12.98 -4.99 -19.58
CA MET A 146 -12.12 -3.84 -19.87
C MET A 146 -10.62 -4.19 -19.91
N GLN A 147 -10.17 -5.29 -19.29
CA GLN A 147 -8.78 -5.72 -19.41
C GLN A 147 -8.41 -6.10 -20.85
N GLU A 148 -9.36 -6.66 -21.59
CA GLU A 148 -9.18 -7.08 -22.99
C GLU A 148 -9.50 -5.95 -23.96
N ASN A 149 -10.57 -5.17 -23.69
CA ASN A 149 -11.05 -4.15 -24.62
C ASN A 149 -11.60 -2.91 -23.89
N PRO A 150 -10.73 -2.04 -23.33
CA PRO A 150 -11.17 -0.85 -22.61
C PRO A 150 -11.90 0.14 -23.52
N GLN A 151 -11.56 0.17 -24.83
CA GLN A 151 -12.15 1.09 -25.81
C GLN A 151 -13.67 1.06 -25.83
N ARG A 152 -14.30 -0.13 -25.71
CA ARG A 152 -15.77 -0.24 -25.75
C ARG A 152 -16.43 0.49 -24.58
N ALA A 153 -15.86 0.40 -23.37
CA ALA A 153 -16.40 1.08 -22.19
C ALA A 153 -16.22 2.61 -22.30
N PHE A 154 -15.06 3.07 -22.78
CA PHE A 154 -14.84 4.50 -23.06
C PHE A 154 -15.73 5.04 -24.18
N GLY A 155 -16.03 4.22 -25.19
CA GLY A 155 -17.00 4.55 -26.23
C GLY A 155 -18.39 4.86 -25.68
N TRP A 156 -18.82 4.19 -24.61
CA TRP A 156 -20.09 4.52 -23.95
C TRP A 156 -20.11 5.92 -23.34
N LEU A 157 -18.97 6.38 -22.80
CA LEU A 157 -18.83 7.74 -22.28
C LEU A 157 -18.85 8.76 -23.42
N ALA A 158 -18.15 8.48 -24.52
CA ALA A 158 -18.10 9.35 -25.69
C ALA A 158 -19.46 9.47 -26.39
N ASP A 159 -20.23 8.37 -26.43
CA ASP A 159 -21.58 8.33 -27.02
C ASP A 159 -22.67 8.88 -26.09
N GLU A 160 -22.30 9.42 -24.91
CA GLU A 160 -23.24 9.88 -23.87
C GLU A 160 -24.29 8.81 -23.51
N THR A 161 -23.87 7.54 -23.48
CA THR A 161 -24.74 6.43 -23.09
C THR A 161 -25.18 6.64 -21.64
N PRO A 162 -26.48 6.52 -21.28
CA PRO A 162 -26.94 6.76 -19.91
C PRO A 162 -26.44 5.67 -18.96
N LEU A 163 -25.40 5.95 -18.19
CA LEU A 163 -24.85 5.00 -17.22
C LEU A 163 -25.39 5.29 -15.80
N ILE A 164 -25.31 4.31 -14.91
CA ILE A 164 -25.33 4.60 -13.48
C ILE A 164 -24.13 5.51 -13.20
N PRO A 165 -24.31 6.68 -12.54
CA PRO A 165 -23.27 7.71 -12.41
C PRO A 165 -21.93 7.22 -11.85
N LEU A 166 -21.96 6.18 -11.02
CA LEU A 166 -20.74 5.60 -10.45
C LEU A 166 -19.85 4.92 -11.52
N PHE A 167 -20.44 4.34 -12.56
CA PHE A 167 -19.68 3.72 -13.65
C PHE A 167 -18.99 4.77 -14.53
N GLU A 168 -19.54 5.98 -14.62
CA GLU A 168 -18.89 7.10 -15.33
C GLU A 168 -17.53 7.46 -14.71
N ASP A 169 -17.39 7.28 -13.39
CA ASP A 169 -16.12 7.49 -12.67
C ASP A 169 -15.24 6.25 -12.68
N TRP A 170 -15.83 5.07 -12.50
CA TRP A 170 -15.08 3.83 -12.38
C TRP A 170 -14.39 3.44 -13.69
N ILE A 171 -14.99 3.72 -14.85
CA ILE A 171 -14.38 3.48 -16.17
C ILE A 171 -13.04 4.22 -16.32
N PRO A 172 -12.95 5.56 -16.21
CA PRO A 172 -11.68 6.27 -16.34
C PRO A 172 -10.70 5.95 -15.22
N TRP A 173 -11.18 5.76 -13.98
CA TRP A 173 -10.34 5.32 -12.86
C TRP A 173 -9.67 3.96 -13.14
N TYR A 174 -10.44 2.97 -13.58
CA TYR A 174 -9.90 1.64 -13.86
C TYR A 174 -9.07 1.61 -15.14
N GLY A 175 -9.48 2.35 -16.18
CA GLY A 175 -8.69 2.55 -17.39
C GLY A 175 -7.28 3.02 -17.06
N ALA A 176 -7.14 4.03 -16.19
CA ALA A 176 -5.83 4.48 -15.72
C ALA A 176 -5.03 3.38 -15.00
N ARG A 177 -5.67 2.52 -14.20
CA ARG A 177 -5.01 1.38 -13.52
C ARG A 177 -4.47 0.32 -14.48
N LEU A 178 -5.12 0.13 -15.63
CA LEU A 178 -4.66 -0.83 -16.65
C LEU A 178 -3.34 -0.38 -17.32
N GLN A 179 -2.96 0.89 -17.17
CA GLN A 179 -1.84 1.50 -17.89
C GLN A 179 -2.00 1.31 -19.42
N GLY A 180 -0.94 1.60 -20.20
CA GLY A 180 -0.96 1.46 -21.67
C GLY A 180 -2.19 2.11 -22.31
N GLN A 181 -2.89 1.36 -23.15
CA GLN A 181 -4.09 1.84 -23.85
C GLN A 181 -5.18 2.36 -22.90
N GLY A 182 -5.38 1.72 -21.74
CA GLY A 182 -6.41 2.16 -20.79
C GLY A 182 -6.11 3.54 -20.20
N LEU A 183 -4.84 3.82 -19.91
CA LEU A 183 -4.39 5.12 -19.42
C LEU A 183 -4.45 6.19 -20.52
N ASP A 184 -4.08 5.84 -21.74
CA ASP A 184 -4.20 6.75 -22.89
C ASP A 184 -5.67 7.18 -23.09
N LEU A 185 -6.61 6.24 -23.04
CA LEU A 185 -8.05 6.54 -23.12
C LEU A 185 -8.57 7.40 -21.96
N ALA A 186 -8.09 7.16 -20.74
CA ALA A 186 -8.45 7.98 -19.59
C ALA A 186 -7.97 9.43 -19.76
N LEU A 187 -6.77 9.62 -20.32
CA LEU A 187 -6.22 10.95 -20.59
C LEU A 187 -6.88 11.62 -21.79
N GLU A 188 -7.22 10.89 -22.84
CA GLU A 188 -8.02 11.42 -23.96
C GLU A 188 -9.38 11.92 -23.46
N ARG A 189 -10.09 11.13 -22.65
CA ARG A 189 -11.35 11.57 -22.03
C ARG A 189 -11.16 12.81 -21.16
N LEU A 190 -10.06 12.90 -20.41
CA LEU A 190 -9.73 14.10 -19.63
C LEU A 190 -9.53 15.33 -20.52
N VAL A 191 -8.88 15.19 -21.68
CA VAL A 191 -8.68 16.31 -22.63
C VAL A 191 -9.99 16.76 -23.26
N GLU A 192 -10.88 15.81 -23.60
CA GLU A 192 -12.17 16.08 -24.25
C GLU A 192 -13.27 16.54 -23.28
N ALA A 193 -13.12 16.24 -21.99
CA ALA A 193 -14.11 16.60 -20.97
C ALA A 193 -14.23 18.12 -20.78
N PRO A 194 -15.43 18.62 -20.42
CA PRO A 194 -15.62 20.02 -20.11
C PRO A 194 -14.86 20.41 -18.83
N PRO A 195 -14.47 21.70 -18.65
CA PRO A 195 -13.62 22.14 -17.54
C PRO A 195 -14.10 21.72 -16.14
N GLU A 196 -15.40 21.70 -15.92
CA GLU A 196 -16.03 21.27 -14.67
C GLU A 196 -15.81 19.79 -14.33
N GLU A 197 -15.63 18.94 -15.34
CA GLU A 197 -15.37 17.50 -15.18
C GLU A 197 -13.87 17.20 -15.10
N GLN A 198 -13.03 18.03 -15.72
CA GLN A 198 -11.57 17.81 -15.77
C GLN A 198 -10.94 17.70 -14.37
N SER A 199 -11.39 18.54 -13.42
CA SER A 199 -10.89 18.48 -12.03
C SER A 199 -11.20 17.12 -11.36
N ARG A 200 -12.39 16.56 -11.61
CA ARG A 200 -12.81 15.24 -11.10
C ARG A 200 -12.00 14.13 -11.76
N LEU A 201 -11.82 14.17 -13.08
CA LEU A 201 -11.05 13.18 -13.82
C LEU A 201 -9.56 13.17 -13.42
N LEU A 202 -8.95 14.33 -13.21
CA LEU A 202 -7.58 14.44 -12.67
C LEU A 202 -7.45 13.72 -11.32
N GLN A 203 -8.42 13.90 -10.42
CA GLN A 203 -8.43 13.23 -9.12
C GLN A 203 -8.60 11.72 -9.26
N LEU A 204 -9.51 11.26 -10.14
CA LEU A 204 -9.74 9.83 -10.38
C LEU A 204 -8.49 9.14 -10.94
N ILE A 205 -7.86 9.72 -11.96
CA ILE A 205 -6.64 9.19 -12.57
C ILE A 205 -5.49 9.25 -11.55
N GLY A 206 -5.37 10.34 -10.77
CA GLY A 206 -4.37 10.44 -9.71
C GLY A 206 -4.56 9.38 -8.63
N MET A 207 -5.80 9.12 -8.22
CA MET A 207 -6.14 8.07 -7.26
C MET A 207 -5.85 6.68 -7.79
N ALA A 208 -6.10 6.43 -9.09
CA ALA A 208 -5.83 5.17 -9.75
C ALA A 208 -4.33 4.80 -9.70
N LEU A 209 -3.46 5.80 -9.90
CA LEU A 209 -2.02 5.64 -10.04
C LEU A 209 -1.22 5.93 -8.76
N ARG A 210 -1.87 6.27 -7.64
CA ARG A 210 -1.21 6.73 -6.40
C ARG A 210 -0.17 5.76 -5.81
N GLN A 211 -0.32 4.46 -6.07
CA GLN A 211 0.57 3.40 -5.57
C GLN A 211 1.71 3.06 -6.53
N GLU A 212 1.65 3.54 -7.77
CA GLU A 212 2.74 3.33 -8.71
C GLU A 212 3.94 4.20 -8.29
N ALA A 213 5.16 3.70 -8.47
CA ALA A 213 6.38 4.48 -8.22
C ALA A 213 6.63 5.46 -9.37
N GLN A 214 6.60 4.96 -10.61
CA GLN A 214 6.70 5.74 -11.82
C GLN A 214 5.85 5.09 -12.92
N VAL A 215 5.19 5.91 -13.73
CA VAL A 215 4.46 5.48 -14.92
C VAL A 215 5.10 6.17 -16.14
N PRO A 216 5.36 5.46 -17.25
CA PRO A 216 5.87 6.09 -18.47
C PRO A 216 4.98 7.25 -18.89
N MET A 217 5.58 8.42 -19.14
CA MET A 217 4.82 9.64 -19.44
C MET A 217 4.01 9.48 -20.73
N PRO A 218 2.67 9.57 -20.67
CA PRO A 218 1.84 9.41 -21.86
C PRO A 218 1.97 10.61 -22.81
N ARG A 219 1.81 10.37 -24.12
CA ARG A 219 1.91 11.42 -25.14
C ARG A 219 0.84 12.50 -24.95
N ALA A 220 -0.38 12.12 -24.59
CA ALA A 220 -1.47 13.06 -24.32
C ALA A 220 -1.11 14.04 -23.19
N TRP A 221 -0.40 13.56 -22.16
CA TRP A 221 0.07 14.40 -21.05
C TRP A 221 1.09 15.45 -21.51
N LEU A 222 2.07 15.06 -22.33
CA LEU A 222 3.10 15.95 -22.86
C LEU A 222 2.52 17.16 -23.61
N THR A 223 1.42 16.97 -24.32
CA THR A 223 0.81 18.04 -25.13
C THR A 223 -0.30 18.79 -24.41
N GLY A 224 -1.01 18.15 -23.47
CA GLY A 224 -2.25 18.68 -22.89
C GLY A 224 -2.16 19.20 -21.45
N SER A 225 -1.06 18.95 -20.73
CA SER A 225 -1.03 19.19 -19.27
C SER A 225 -0.87 20.65 -18.81
N ALA A 226 -0.39 21.54 -19.68
CA ALA A 226 -0.06 22.92 -19.28
C ALA A 226 -1.24 23.70 -18.66
N PRO A 227 -2.49 23.66 -19.19
CA PRO A 227 -3.63 24.33 -18.57
C PRO A 227 -3.96 23.80 -17.18
N TRP A 228 -3.79 22.49 -16.93
CA TRP A 228 -4.11 21.88 -15.63
C TRP A 228 -3.08 22.23 -14.56
N LEU A 229 -1.79 22.27 -14.95
CA LEU A 229 -0.69 22.68 -14.06
C LEU A 229 -0.73 24.18 -13.70
N GLN A 230 -1.41 24.98 -14.51
CA GLN A 230 -1.58 26.43 -14.31
C GLN A 230 -3.01 26.78 -13.84
N HIS A 231 -3.79 25.78 -13.45
CA HIS A 231 -5.20 25.97 -13.13
C HIS A 231 -5.38 26.83 -11.86
N GLY A 232 -6.39 27.71 -11.87
CA GLY A 232 -6.66 28.63 -10.76
C GLY A 232 -7.25 27.96 -9.52
N ASP A 233 -8.03 26.89 -9.69
CA ASP A 233 -8.48 26.03 -8.58
C ASP A 233 -7.31 25.20 -8.02
N PRO A 234 -6.96 25.34 -6.72
CA PRO A 234 -5.91 24.56 -6.08
C PRO A 234 -6.13 23.05 -6.17
N VAL A 235 -7.37 22.56 -6.15
CA VAL A 235 -7.64 21.11 -6.16
C VAL A 235 -7.28 20.50 -7.51
N ALA A 236 -7.76 21.10 -8.60
CA ALA A 236 -7.41 20.68 -9.96
C ALA A 236 -5.89 20.76 -10.19
N ARG A 237 -5.27 21.88 -9.82
CA ARG A 237 -3.84 22.10 -9.98
C ARG A 237 -3.00 21.07 -9.23
N ARG A 238 -3.28 20.82 -7.95
CA ARG A 238 -2.54 19.82 -7.15
C ARG A 238 -2.74 18.41 -7.69
N SER A 239 -3.93 18.08 -8.19
CA SER A 239 -4.20 16.79 -8.83
C SER A 239 -3.37 16.62 -10.10
N ALA A 240 -3.25 17.67 -10.91
CA ALA A 240 -2.38 17.68 -12.09
C ALA A 240 -0.89 17.56 -11.72
N GLU A 241 -0.44 18.24 -10.67
CA GLU A 241 0.94 18.16 -10.19
C GLU A 241 1.28 16.76 -9.65
N ASN A 242 0.35 16.11 -8.93
CA ASN A 242 0.50 14.73 -8.50
C ASN A 242 0.68 13.79 -9.70
N LEU A 243 -0.13 13.95 -10.74
CA LEU A 243 0.01 13.18 -11.98
C LEU A 243 1.33 13.47 -12.70
N ALA A 244 1.73 14.74 -12.79
CA ALA A 244 3.03 15.11 -13.35
C ALA A 244 4.18 14.40 -12.61
N ALA A 245 4.11 14.33 -11.27
CA ALA A 245 5.09 13.60 -10.47
C ALA A 245 5.05 12.09 -10.69
N ILE A 246 3.85 11.50 -10.86
CA ILE A 246 3.69 10.08 -11.22
C ILE A 246 4.34 9.77 -12.57
N PHE A 247 4.19 10.68 -13.54
CA PHE A 247 4.76 10.55 -14.88
C PHE A 247 6.24 10.96 -14.97
N GLY A 248 6.86 11.36 -13.86
CA GLY A 248 8.28 11.75 -13.83
C GLY A 248 8.58 13.10 -14.52
N ASP A 249 7.63 14.03 -14.56
CA ASP A 249 7.83 15.36 -15.14
C ASP A 249 8.81 16.21 -14.32
N ARG A 250 10.08 16.19 -14.74
CA ARG A 250 11.16 16.94 -14.08
C ARG A 250 11.01 18.46 -14.20
N GLN A 251 10.13 18.99 -15.05
CA GLN A 251 9.87 20.43 -15.07
C GLN A 251 9.25 20.90 -13.75
N GLN A 252 8.46 20.03 -13.10
CA GLN A 252 7.84 20.34 -11.81
C GLN A 252 8.84 20.52 -10.68
N VAL A 253 10.04 19.92 -10.77
CA VAL A 253 11.09 20.12 -9.76
C VAL A 253 11.41 21.60 -9.60
N ARG A 254 11.63 22.32 -10.70
CA ARG A 254 11.93 23.77 -10.64
C ARG A 254 10.74 24.55 -10.10
N VAL A 255 9.53 24.21 -10.52
CA VAL A 255 8.29 24.89 -10.08
C VAL A 255 8.10 24.73 -8.57
N MET A 256 8.20 23.51 -8.04
CA MET A 256 8.00 23.26 -6.62
C MET A 256 9.08 23.88 -5.74
N ARG A 257 10.34 23.92 -6.20
CA ARG A 257 11.41 24.64 -5.49
C ARG A 257 11.14 26.13 -5.36
N LEU A 258 10.71 26.77 -6.45
CA LEU A 258 10.40 28.20 -6.45
C LEU A 258 9.26 28.48 -5.46
N ARG A 259 8.21 27.64 -5.46
CA ARG A 259 7.11 27.76 -4.51
C ARG A 259 7.54 27.58 -3.06
N LEU A 260 8.41 26.61 -2.75
CA LEU A 260 8.94 26.44 -1.40
C LEU A 260 9.70 27.68 -0.91
N GLY A 261 10.30 28.47 -1.81
CA GLY A 261 10.95 29.74 -1.49
C GLY A 261 10.00 30.94 -1.38
N GLU A 262 8.70 30.79 -1.66
CA GLU A 262 7.74 31.90 -1.56
C GLU A 262 7.41 32.22 -0.11
N ALA A 263 7.58 33.50 0.26
CA ALA A 263 7.24 33.99 1.59
C ALA A 263 5.72 33.88 1.84
N GLY A 264 5.34 33.31 2.98
CA GLY A 264 3.93 33.19 3.37
C GLY A 264 3.17 32.02 2.74
N LEU A 265 3.86 31.08 2.09
CA LEU A 265 3.23 29.87 1.55
C LEU A 265 2.52 29.07 2.67
N SER A 266 1.30 28.60 2.39
CA SER A 266 0.50 27.84 3.35
C SER A 266 1.17 26.51 3.75
N LYS A 267 0.86 26.00 4.95
CA LYS A 267 1.36 24.68 5.41
C LYS A 267 0.98 23.56 4.45
N GLU A 268 -0.22 23.63 3.89
CA GLU A 268 -0.74 22.63 2.96
C GLU A 268 0.02 22.65 1.64
N ASP A 269 0.28 23.84 1.07
CA ASP A 269 1.04 23.95 -0.17
C ASP A 269 2.51 23.56 -0.01
N LYS A 270 3.13 23.83 1.15
CA LYS A 270 4.47 23.32 1.47
C LYS A 270 4.49 21.79 1.54
N THR A 271 3.52 21.19 2.23
CA THR A 271 3.39 19.73 2.33
C THR A 271 3.24 19.10 0.95
N HIS A 272 2.39 19.69 0.11
CA HIS A 272 2.19 19.24 -1.27
C HIS A 272 3.47 19.37 -2.10
N ALA A 273 4.13 20.53 -2.10
CA ALA A 273 5.37 20.74 -2.85
C ALA A 273 6.49 19.78 -2.43
N LEU A 274 6.62 19.50 -1.12
CA LEU A 274 7.58 18.52 -0.61
C LEU A 274 7.27 17.09 -1.08
N ALA A 275 5.99 16.69 -1.07
CA ALA A 275 5.58 15.37 -1.57
C ALA A 275 5.91 15.20 -3.06
N ILE A 276 5.67 16.22 -3.88
CA ILE A 276 6.01 16.21 -5.31
C ILE A 276 7.53 16.10 -5.51
N LEU A 277 8.31 16.88 -4.79
CA LEU A 277 9.78 16.87 -4.90
C LEU A 277 10.40 15.55 -4.42
N GLU A 278 9.89 15.00 -3.33
CA GLU A 278 10.33 13.70 -2.81
C GLU A 278 10.05 12.59 -3.83
N ARG A 279 8.86 12.59 -4.41
CA ARG A 279 8.47 11.63 -5.45
C ARG A 279 9.32 11.73 -6.70
N LEU A 280 9.65 12.95 -7.13
CA LEU A 280 10.53 13.20 -8.29
C LEU A 280 12.02 12.99 -7.98
N GLY A 281 12.35 12.57 -6.75
CA GLY A 281 13.72 12.29 -6.32
C GLY A 281 14.61 13.53 -6.38
N ASP A 282 14.10 14.68 -5.96
CA ASP A 282 14.83 15.93 -6.14
C ASP A 282 16.15 15.97 -5.35
N SER A 283 17.26 16.21 -6.06
CA SER A 283 18.61 16.25 -5.48
C SER A 283 19.49 17.39 -6.01
N GLY A 284 18.93 18.29 -6.83
CA GLY A 284 19.69 19.32 -7.55
C GLY A 284 19.90 20.65 -6.83
N SER A 285 19.25 20.91 -5.69
CA SER A 285 19.38 22.15 -4.91
C SER A 285 18.94 21.89 -3.47
N SER A 286 19.85 22.15 -2.54
CA SER A 286 19.62 22.00 -1.10
C SER A 286 18.96 23.24 -0.48
N GLU A 287 19.11 24.40 -1.12
CA GLU A 287 18.74 25.71 -0.57
C GLU A 287 17.26 25.80 -0.12
N PRO A 288 16.27 25.32 -0.90
CA PRO A 288 14.87 25.37 -0.46
C PRO A 288 14.63 24.54 0.82
N TYR A 289 15.32 23.41 0.97
CA TYR A 289 15.17 22.54 2.14
C TYR A 289 15.95 23.05 3.35
N LEU A 290 17.12 23.69 3.13
CA LEU A 290 17.87 24.34 4.20
C LEU A 290 17.04 25.45 4.86
N GLY A 291 16.27 26.22 4.09
CA GLY A 291 15.34 27.23 4.62
C GLY A 291 14.20 26.66 5.47
N LEU A 292 13.83 25.38 5.26
CA LEU A 292 12.79 24.70 6.02
C LEU A 292 13.28 24.13 7.37
N LEU A 293 14.59 24.13 7.62
CA LEU A 293 15.15 23.63 8.88
C LEU A 293 14.75 24.48 10.09
N ASP A 294 14.43 25.77 9.87
CA ASP A 294 13.98 26.68 10.92
C ASP A 294 12.48 26.50 11.23
N GLU A 295 11.73 25.77 10.40
CA GLU A 295 10.30 25.50 10.60
C GLU A 295 10.08 24.15 11.27
N ASP A 296 9.71 24.15 12.55
CA ASP A 296 9.48 22.92 13.36
C ASP A 296 8.58 21.88 12.65
N ALA A 297 7.55 22.35 11.93
CA ALA A 297 6.59 21.49 11.25
C ALA A 297 7.19 20.70 10.07
N PHE A 298 8.28 21.18 9.47
CA PHE A 298 8.88 20.61 8.25
C PHE A 298 10.32 20.13 8.44
N ARG A 299 10.97 20.51 9.56
CA ARG A 299 12.38 20.22 9.83
C ARG A 299 12.75 18.76 9.60
N GLN A 300 12.00 17.81 10.14
CA GLN A 300 12.31 16.38 9.95
C GLN A 300 12.25 15.93 8.50
N GLN A 301 11.21 16.35 7.77
CA GLN A 301 11.06 16.02 6.36
C GLN A 301 12.20 16.65 5.54
N ALA A 302 12.56 17.90 5.85
CA ALA A 302 13.70 18.58 5.24
C ALA A 302 15.02 17.85 5.51
N ILE A 303 15.29 17.44 6.75
CA ILE A 303 16.47 16.63 7.12
C ILE A 303 16.52 15.33 6.31
N ALA A 304 15.40 14.61 6.22
CA ALA A 304 15.33 13.34 5.50
C ALA A 304 15.61 13.49 3.99
N ILE A 305 15.17 14.60 3.37
CA ILE A 305 15.47 14.91 1.96
C ILE A 305 16.94 15.32 1.82
N LEU A 306 17.41 16.27 2.65
CA LEU A 306 18.78 16.78 2.65
C LEU A 306 19.83 15.67 2.86
N GLY A 307 19.53 14.68 3.70
CA GLY A 307 20.38 13.51 3.94
C GLY A 307 20.67 12.67 2.70
N ARG A 308 19.86 12.80 1.64
CA ARG A 308 20.01 12.07 0.37
C ARG A 308 20.79 12.87 -0.68
N MET A 309 21.17 14.10 -0.39
CA MET A 309 21.79 15.03 -1.34
C MET A 309 23.32 15.06 -1.18
N LYS A 310 24.04 15.36 -2.26
CA LYS A 310 25.52 15.36 -2.28
C LYS A 310 26.15 16.72 -1.97
N ASP A 311 25.40 17.67 -1.41
CA ASP A 311 25.88 19.03 -1.13
C ASP A 311 26.62 19.09 0.23
N PRO A 312 27.94 19.36 0.26
CA PRO A 312 28.73 19.41 1.51
C PRO A 312 28.24 20.45 2.53
N ARG A 313 27.56 21.52 2.08
CA ARG A 313 27.04 22.58 2.97
C ARG A 313 25.97 22.08 3.93
N ILE A 314 25.31 20.98 3.57
CA ILE A 314 24.26 20.37 4.36
C ILE A 314 24.82 19.89 5.69
N ALA A 315 25.91 19.11 5.68
CA ALA A 315 26.50 18.56 6.89
C ALA A 315 26.88 19.65 7.89
N GLN A 316 27.55 20.71 7.42
CA GLN A 316 27.93 21.85 8.26
C GLN A 316 26.72 22.61 8.81
N THR A 317 25.62 22.72 8.05
CA THR A 317 24.40 23.36 8.53
C THR A 317 23.68 22.52 9.57
N LEU A 318 23.56 21.20 9.35
CA LEU A 318 22.97 20.27 10.32
C LEU A 318 23.78 20.26 11.63
N ILE A 319 25.11 20.21 11.56
CA ILE A 319 26.00 20.22 12.74
C ILE A 319 25.84 21.50 13.56
N ARG A 320 25.82 22.67 12.91
CA ARG A 320 25.69 23.97 13.61
C ARG A 320 24.38 24.13 14.38
N SER A 321 23.29 23.57 13.85
CA SER A 321 21.97 23.64 14.49
C SER A 321 21.66 22.45 15.38
N LEU A 322 22.51 21.42 15.41
CA LEU A 322 22.24 20.15 16.08
C LEU A 322 21.93 20.35 17.58
N THR A 323 22.74 21.15 18.26
CA THR A 323 22.60 21.35 19.72
C THR A 323 21.39 22.19 20.12
N SER A 324 20.80 22.96 19.20
CA SER A 324 19.63 23.80 19.50
C SER A 324 18.30 23.08 19.27
N TRP A 325 18.31 21.95 18.57
CA TRP A 325 17.12 21.20 18.23
C TRP A 325 16.69 20.22 19.34
N PRO A 326 15.40 19.86 19.41
CA PRO A 326 14.93 18.83 20.33
C PRO A 326 15.49 17.44 19.96
N ALA A 327 15.53 16.52 20.93
CA ALA A 327 16.15 15.20 20.78
C ALA A 327 15.64 14.39 19.58
N ARG A 328 14.38 14.59 19.18
CA ARG A 328 13.77 13.95 18.00
C ARG A 328 14.44 14.41 16.69
N ASP A 329 14.71 15.71 16.56
CA ASP A 329 15.30 16.29 15.36
C ASP A 329 16.82 16.09 15.33
N GLN A 330 17.46 16.08 16.51
CA GLN A 330 18.86 15.69 16.66
C GLN A 330 19.13 14.29 16.11
N ARG A 331 18.27 13.33 16.46
CA ARG A 331 18.36 11.94 15.95
C ARG A 331 18.25 11.91 14.43
N ALA A 332 17.23 12.53 13.85
CA ALA A 332 17.05 12.58 12.40
C ALA A 332 18.27 13.22 11.69
N ALA A 333 18.84 14.27 12.28
CA ALA A 333 20.03 14.94 11.74
C ALA A 333 21.27 14.05 11.80
N LEU A 334 21.51 13.36 12.92
CA LEU A 334 22.59 12.37 13.07
C LEU A 334 22.42 11.21 12.10
N GLU A 335 21.18 10.80 11.83
CA GLU A 335 20.88 9.75 10.86
C GLU A 335 21.19 10.16 9.43
N ALA A 336 20.87 11.40 9.05
CA ALA A 336 21.25 11.97 7.78
C ALA A 336 22.78 12.10 7.66
N LEU A 337 23.46 12.58 8.72
CA LEU A 337 24.90 12.77 8.75
C LEU A 337 25.69 11.46 8.65
N SER A 338 25.18 10.38 9.27
CA SER A 338 25.79 9.05 9.23
C SER A 338 25.32 8.19 8.04
N GLY A 339 24.48 8.72 7.15
CA GLY A 339 23.93 8.01 6.00
C GLY A 339 24.81 8.00 4.76
N GLN A 340 25.83 8.86 4.68
CA GLN A 340 26.72 8.90 3.52
C GLN A 340 28.16 9.31 3.89
N PRO A 341 29.18 8.83 3.14
CA PRO A 341 30.58 9.01 3.53
C PRO A 341 31.03 10.46 3.70
N THR A 342 30.58 11.36 2.82
CA THR A 342 30.96 12.78 2.87
C THR A 342 30.47 13.47 4.13
N PHE A 343 29.23 13.21 4.55
CA PHE A 343 28.66 13.82 5.75
C PHE A 343 29.24 13.19 7.02
N ALA A 344 29.45 11.89 7.00
CA ALA A 344 30.05 11.14 8.09
C ALA A 344 31.45 11.67 8.42
N VAL A 345 32.29 11.92 7.41
CA VAL A 345 33.61 12.52 7.62
C VAL A 345 33.50 13.92 8.25
N THR A 346 32.56 14.77 7.78
CA THR A 346 32.35 16.10 8.38
C THR A 346 31.87 16.04 9.83
N LEU A 347 31.00 15.09 10.18
CA LEU A 347 30.55 14.85 11.56
C LEU A 347 31.75 14.47 12.46
N MET A 348 32.59 13.56 11.99
CA MET A 348 33.79 13.10 12.71
C MET A 348 34.79 14.24 12.93
N GLU A 349 35.01 15.08 11.92
CA GLU A 349 35.87 16.26 12.03
C GLU A 349 35.32 17.31 13.02
N ALA A 350 34.01 17.47 13.11
CA ALA A 350 33.39 18.37 14.09
C ALA A 350 33.60 17.88 15.52
N ILE A 351 33.61 16.56 15.74
CA ILE A 351 33.91 15.95 17.04
C ILE A 351 35.40 16.12 17.40
N GLU A 352 36.30 15.86 16.44
CA GLU A 352 37.75 16.06 16.65
C GLU A 352 38.12 17.50 16.99
N LYS A 353 37.39 18.48 16.42
CA LYS A 353 37.58 19.91 16.70
C LYS A 353 36.87 20.40 17.97
N GLU A 354 36.26 19.48 18.73
CA GLU A 354 35.46 19.80 19.92
C GLU A 354 34.27 20.73 19.65
N GLU A 355 33.82 20.84 18.39
CA GLU A 355 32.61 21.58 18.01
C GLU A 355 31.33 20.82 18.41
N LEU A 356 31.42 19.48 18.44
CA LEU A 356 30.38 18.59 18.96
C LEU A 356 30.94 17.67 20.04
N PRO A 357 30.26 17.51 21.19
CA PRO A 357 30.63 16.51 22.18
C PRO A 357 30.61 15.09 21.60
N VAL A 358 31.62 14.29 21.94
CA VAL A 358 31.73 12.87 21.57
C VAL A 358 30.46 12.07 21.90
N SER A 359 29.74 12.45 22.97
CA SER A 359 28.49 11.83 23.41
C SER A 359 27.31 11.96 22.45
N PHE A 360 27.38 12.84 21.44
CA PHE A 360 26.35 12.92 20.38
C PHE A 360 26.35 11.70 19.46
N VAL A 361 27.48 11.01 19.33
CA VAL A 361 27.58 9.77 18.56
C VAL A 361 27.44 8.59 19.52
N ASN A 362 26.26 7.97 19.50
CA ASN A 362 26.00 6.74 20.24
C ASN A 362 26.46 5.50 19.46
N ALA A 363 26.39 4.32 20.07
CA ALA A 363 26.78 3.05 19.45
C ALA A 363 26.05 2.76 18.12
N TYR A 364 24.79 3.22 17.98
CA TYR A 364 24.04 3.10 16.73
C TYR A 364 24.63 3.95 15.61
N THR A 365 24.85 5.24 15.86
CA THR A 365 25.48 6.16 14.89
C THR A 365 26.89 5.68 14.54
N LEU A 366 27.67 5.20 15.52
CA LEU A 366 29.01 4.66 15.30
C LEU A 366 29.02 3.44 14.37
N ARG A 367 28.10 2.50 14.54
CA ARG A 367 28.01 1.33 13.65
C ARG A 367 27.54 1.68 12.25
N ARG A 368 26.63 2.66 12.11
CA ARG A 368 26.27 3.20 10.80
C ARG A 368 27.46 3.84 10.08
N LEU A 369 28.27 4.61 10.80
CA LEU A 369 29.51 5.17 10.30
C LEU A 369 30.47 4.06 9.81
N GLN A 370 30.60 2.96 10.56
CA GLN A 370 31.41 1.80 10.17
C GLN A 370 30.85 1.05 8.95
N ALA A 371 29.53 0.90 8.85
CA ALA A 371 28.86 0.22 7.73
C ALA A 371 29.03 0.94 6.38
N LEU A 372 29.49 2.20 6.39
CA LEU A 372 29.88 2.91 5.18
C LEU A 372 31.19 2.37 4.56
N GLU A 373 31.95 1.56 5.30
CA GLU A 373 33.22 0.95 4.89
C GLU A 373 34.25 1.96 4.34
N ASP A 374 34.16 3.22 4.77
CA ASP A 374 35.10 4.27 4.35
C ASP A 374 36.35 4.22 5.25
N PRO A 375 37.56 4.07 4.67
CA PRO A 375 38.80 4.02 5.44
C PRO A 375 39.02 5.24 6.34
N ARG A 376 38.60 6.43 5.89
CA ARG A 376 38.75 7.68 6.66
C ARG A 376 37.91 7.65 7.92
N ILE A 377 36.70 7.08 7.83
CA ILE A 377 35.81 6.94 8.97
C ILE A 377 36.37 5.92 9.95
N THR A 378 36.88 4.79 9.46
CA THR A 378 37.47 3.72 10.29
C THR A 378 38.68 4.21 11.07
N GLU A 379 39.57 4.96 10.43
CA GLU A 379 40.73 5.58 11.06
C GLU A 379 40.33 6.55 12.17
N LYS A 380 39.44 7.50 11.85
CA LYS A 380 38.97 8.50 12.82
C LYS A 380 38.20 7.85 13.98
N ALA A 381 37.37 6.86 13.72
CA ALA A 381 36.62 6.15 14.75
C ALA A 381 37.55 5.41 15.73
N SER A 382 38.63 4.82 15.23
CA SER A 382 39.64 4.17 16.07
C SER A 382 40.40 5.18 16.94
N GLN A 383 40.66 6.38 16.43
CA GLN A 383 41.32 7.45 17.18
C GLN A 383 40.42 8.05 18.28
N ILE A 384 39.12 8.22 18.01
CA ILE A 384 38.17 8.83 18.96
C ILE A 384 37.67 7.81 20.00
N TRP A 385 37.38 6.56 19.59
CA TRP A 385 36.70 5.56 20.43
C TRP A 385 37.45 4.24 20.67
N GLY A 386 38.60 3.99 20.05
CA GLY A 386 39.44 2.82 20.38
C GLY A 386 38.95 1.44 19.91
N GLY A 387 37.80 1.32 19.20
CA GLY A 387 37.26 0.06 18.66
C GLY A 387 36.09 -0.55 19.47
N MET A 388 35.42 -1.60 18.94
CA MET A 388 34.26 -2.25 19.60
C MET A 388 34.66 -3.33 20.62
N PRO A 389 33.86 -3.55 21.68
CA PRO A 389 34.10 -4.60 22.69
C PRO A 389 33.77 -6.03 22.17
N PRO A 390 34.57 -7.06 22.49
CA PRO A 390 34.34 -8.46 22.11
C PRO A 390 33.18 -9.17 22.83
N GLN A 391 32.61 -10.23 22.22
CA GLN A 391 31.40 -10.96 22.69
C GLN A 391 31.54 -11.63 24.08
N ALA A 392 32.76 -11.93 24.51
CA ALA A 392 33.02 -12.39 25.87
C ALA A 392 32.68 -11.32 26.93
N GLU A 393 32.96 -10.05 26.62
CA GLU A 393 32.66 -8.91 27.50
C GLU A 393 31.14 -8.66 27.60
N LEU A 394 30.39 -8.99 26.54
CA LEU A 394 28.94 -8.88 26.52
C LEU A 394 28.27 -9.89 27.47
N SER A 395 28.73 -11.14 27.44
CA SER A 395 28.24 -12.20 28.33
C SER A 395 28.54 -11.89 29.80
N GLU A 396 29.71 -11.32 30.09
CA GLU A 396 30.07 -10.86 31.44
C GLU A 396 29.17 -9.69 31.90
N ARG A 397 28.85 -8.76 31.00
CA ARG A 397 27.99 -7.61 31.30
C ARG A 397 26.53 -8.01 31.56
N ILE A 398 26.00 -8.98 30.81
CA ILE A 398 24.66 -9.57 31.07
C ILE A 398 24.63 -10.20 32.46
N GLN A 399 25.61 -11.06 32.79
CA GLN A 399 25.71 -11.71 34.09
C GLN A 399 25.86 -10.71 35.24
N PHE A 400 26.66 -9.65 35.02
CA PHE A 400 26.84 -8.58 36.00
C PHE A 400 25.51 -7.88 36.32
N LEU A 401 24.77 -7.43 35.30
CA LEU A 401 23.51 -6.70 35.50
C LEU A 401 22.40 -7.62 36.04
N GLU A 402 22.33 -8.87 35.58
CA GLU A 402 21.40 -9.87 36.11
C GLU A 402 21.61 -10.09 37.61
N LYS A 403 22.88 -10.27 38.02
CA LYS A 403 23.25 -10.42 39.42
C LYS A 403 22.90 -9.17 40.24
N ARG A 404 23.23 -7.97 39.72
CA ARG A 404 22.90 -6.71 40.41
C ARG A 404 21.40 -6.54 40.58
N TYR A 405 20.60 -6.90 39.59
CA TYR A 405 19.14 -6.86 39.69
C TYR A 405 18.60 -7.84 40.75
N ALA A 406 19.15 -9.06 40.81
CA ALA A 406 18.75 -10.06 41.80
C ALA A 406 19.12 -9.67 43.24
N GLU A 407 20.26 -9.00 43.44
CA GLU A 407 20.75 -8.57 44.76
C GLU A 407 20.19 -7.19 45.19
N ALA A 408 19.62 -6.43 44.24
CA ALA A 408 19.12 -5.10 44.50
C ALA A 408 17.90 -5.12 45.43
N PRO A 409 17.82 -4.21 46.41
CA PRO A 409 16.62 -4.00 47.20
C PRO A 409 15.56 -3.32 46.32
N LEU A 410 14.85 -4.07 45.47
CA LEU A 410 13.92 -3.53 44.47
C LEU A 410 12.83 -2.62 45.06
N TRP A 411 12.54 -2.71 46.37
CA TRP A 411 11.66 -1.80 47.10
C TRP A 411 12.19 -0.35 47.18
N ALA A 412 13.49 -0.13 47.00
CA ALA A 412 14.15 1.19 47.02
C ALA A 412 14.18 1.90 45.65
N TYR A 413 13.68 1.23 44.60
CA TYR A 413 13.64 1.72 43.22
C TYR A 413 12.20 2.02 42.82
N GLU A 414 11.96 3.10 42.09
CA GLU A 414 10.60 3.51 41.71
C GLU A 414 10.23 3.02 40.31
N GLU A 415 9.10 2.33 40.21
CA GLU A 415 8.58 1.83 38.93
C GLU A 415 8.26 2.96 37.95
N LYS A 416 7.79 4.12 38.47
CA LYS A 416 7.51 5.31 37.66
C LYS A 416 8.75 5.91 37.01
N GLU A 417 9.92 5.84 37.66
CA GLU A 417 11.17 6.29 37.04
C GLU A 417 11.60 5.29 35.95
N GLY A 418 11.42 3.99 36.20
CA GLY A 418 11.58 2.95 35.18
C GLY A 418 10.72 3.17 33.93
N GLN A 419 9.45 3.56 34.12
CA GLN A 419 8.55 3.91 33.04
C GLN A 419 9.07 5.07 32.20
N LYS A 420 9.65 6.12 32.81
CA LYS A 420 10.23 7.25 32.06
C LYS A 420 11.40 6.81 31.18
N HIS A 421 12.27 5.92 31.68
CA HIS A 421 13.36 5.37 30.89
C HIS A 421 12.83 4.54 29.71
N PHE A 422 11.76 3.75 29.92
CA PHE A 422 11.08 3.03 28.85
C PHE A 422 10.49 3.96 27.79
N GLU A 423 9.81 5.03 28.22
CA GLU A 423 9.24 6.04 27.31
C GLU A 423 10.32 6.74 26.47
N ALA A 424 11.50 6.98 27.06
CA ALA A 424 12.61 7.62 26.37
C ALA A 424 13.33 6.70 25.36
N LEU A 425 13.48 5.41 25.70
CA LEU A 425 14.38 4.48 24.99
C LEU A 425 13.65 3.42 24.14
N CYS A 426 12.47 2.98 24.56
CA CYS A 426 11.81 1.79 24.01
C CYS A 426 10.48 2.12 23.30
N ALA A 427 9.73 3.12 23.79
CA ALA A 427 8.37 3.42 23.32
C ALA A 427 8.29 3.95 21.87
N SER A 428 9.41 4.31 21.25
CA SER A 428 9.45 4.67 19.82
C SER A 428 9.23 3.48 18.90
N CYS A 429 9.57 2.27 19.37
CA CYS A 429 9.51 1.04 18.57
C CYS A 429 8.54 0.01 19.16
N HIS A 430 8.38 -0.01 20.48
CA HIS A 430 7.57 -1.00 21.18
C HIS A 430 6.30 -0.41 21.79
N ARG A 431 5.22 -1.19 21.75
CA ARG A 431 3.92 -0.88 22.37
C ARG A 431 3.62 -1.87 23.51
N MET A 432 2.77 -1.44 24.45
CA MET A 432 2.34 -2.26 25.59
C MET A 432 1.05 -3.05 25.28
N ASP A 433 0.02 -2.36 24.80
CA ASP A 433 -1.34 -2.93 24.74
C ASP A 433 -1.76 -3.49 23.38
N GLU A 434 -1.27 -2.94 22.27
CA GLU A 434 -1.68 -3.35 20.91
C GLU A 434 -0.50 -3.79 20.04
N ASP A 435 -0.73 -4.79 19.19
CA ASP A 435 0.20 -5.22 18.15
C ASP A 435 -0.35 -4.75 16.80
N ASP A 436 0.00 -3.53 16.43
CA ASP A 436 -0.41 -2.87 15.17
C ASP A 436 0.59 -3.14 14.03
N GLY A 437 1.59 -3.99 14.26
CA GLY A 437 2.71 -4.18 13.34
C GLY A 437 3.76 -3.07 13.43
N GLY A 438 3.94 -2.39 14.56
CA GLY A 438 5.03 -1.42 14.78
C GLY A 438 6.45 -1.96 14.49
N LEU A 439 7.46 -1.07 14.57
CA LEU A 439 8.87 -1.40 14.25
C LEU A 439 9.47 -2.50 15.13
N GLY A 440 8.98 -2.64 16.37
CA GLY A 440 9.33 -3.72 17.28
C GLY A 440 8.08 -4.45 17.76
N PRO A 441 8.23 -5.69 18.28
CA PRO A 441 7.12 -6.46 18.80
C PRO A 441 6.45 -5.80 20.01
N ARG A 442 5.18 -6.12 20.23
CA ARG A 442 4.46 -5.75 21.46
C ARG A 442 5.16 -6.36 22.68
N LEU A 443 5.40 -5.56 23.72
CA LEU A 443 6.10 -5.99 24.94
C LEU A 443 5.17 -6.38 26.10
N GLY A 444 3.86 -6.10 26.03
CA GLY A 444 2.93 -6.50 27.09
C GLY A 444 2.89 -8.02 27.31
N GLY A 445 3.07 -8.45 28.54
CA GLY A 445 3.23 -9.83 29.00
C GLY A 445 4.66 -10.36 28.96
N SER A 446 5.62 -9.60 28.44
CA SER A 446 7.02 -10.04 28.30
C SER A 446 7.76 -10.12 29.64
N GLY A 447 7.23 -9.50 30.70
CA GLY A 447 7.77 -9.60 32.06
C GLY A 447 7.89 -11.05 32.56
N GLN A 448 7.02 -11.95 32.06
CA GLN A 448 7.04 -13.37 32.41
C GLN A 448 8.32 -14.11 31.97
N ASN A 449 9.06 -13.57 31.00
CA ASN A 449 10.29 -14.16 30.47
C ASN A 449 11.52 -13.90 31.35
N GLY A 450 11.40 -13.03 32.37
CA GLY A 450 12.47 -12.75 33.31
C GLY A 450 13.45 -11.66 32.85
N VAL A 451 14.25 -11.16 33.80
CA VAL A 451 15.18 -10.04 33.58
C VAL A 451 16.26 -10.37 32.56
N ARG A 452 16.70 -11.63 32.53
CA ARG A 452 17.73 -12.12 31.61
C ARG A 452 17.31 -12.00 30.16
N TYR A 453 16.04 -12.28 29.85
CA TYR A 453 15.49 -12.12 28.51
C TYR A 453 15.63 -10.67 28.01
N PHE A 454 15.31 -9.69 28.86
CA PHE A 454 15.48 -8.29 28.51
C PHE A 454 16.95 -7.88 28.39
N LEU A 455 17.81 -8.35 29.29
CA LEU A 455 19.25 -8.05 29.22
C LEU A 455 19.88 -8.62 27.95
N GLU A 456 19.57 -9.86 27.59
CA GLU A 456 20.01 -10.46 26.33
C GLU A 456 19.47 -9.70 25.13
N SER A 457 18.18 -9.31 25.14
CA SER A 457 17.57 -8.56 24.03
C SER A 457 18.07 -7.11 23.90
N ILE A 458 18.42 -6.45 25.01
CA ILE A 458 18.86 -5.05 25.02
C ILE A 458 20.36 -4.92 24.75
N LEU A 459 21.16 -5.85 25.28
CA LEU A 459 22.61 -5.84 25.13
C LEU A 459 23.05 -6.55 23.84
N ASP A 460 22.30 -7.56 23.39
CA ASP A 460 22.55 -8.29 22.14
C ASP A 460 21.29 -8.40 21.28
N PRO A 461 20.74 -7.28 20.78
CA PRO A 461 19.50 -7.29 19.99
C PRO A 461 19.60 -8.07 18.68
N HIS A 462 20.81 -8.44 18.25
CA HIS A 462 21.07 -9.18 17.01
C HIS A 462 21.12 -10.70 17.19
N ALA A 463 21.18 -11.22 18.42
CA ALA A 463 21.34 -12.66 18.67
C ALA A 463 20.13 -13.52 18.25
N VAL A 464 18.90 -12.99 18.33
CA VAL A 464 17.67 -13.71 17.95
C VAL A 464 16.66 -12.75 17.31
N VAL A 465 16.41 -12.89 16.01
CA VAL A 465 15.45 -12.06 15.26
C VAL A 465 14.33 -12.91 14.68
N GLY A 466 13.08 -12.59 15.02
CA GLY A 466 11.91 -13.19 14.37
C GLY A 466 11.80 -12.75 12.91
N PHE A 467 11.44 -13.68 12.00
CA PHE A 467 11.29 -13.44 10.56
C PHE A 467 10.53 -12.15 10.16
N PRO A 468 9.43 -11.72 10.84
CA PRO A 468 8.72 -10.49 10.45
C PRO A 468 9.43 -9.16 10.80
N TYR A 469 10.51 -9.18 11.59
CA TYR A 469 11.26 -7.99 12.00
C TYR A 469 12.70 -7.96 11.47
N GLN A 470 13.01 -8.82 10.49
CA GLN A 470 14.32 -8.81 9.84
C GLN A 470 14.51 -7.51 9.05
N SER A 471 15.64 -6.84 9.29
CA SER A 471 16.00 -5.66 8.52
C SER A 471 16.34 -6.06 7.09
N VAL A 472 15.71 -5.40 6.13
CA VAL A 472 16.07 -5.50 4.72
C VAL A 472 16.76 -4.21 4.31
N THR A 473 17.95 -4.38 3.77
CA THR A 473 18.79 -3.32 3.26
C THR A 473 18.82 -3.40 1.74
N LEU A 474 18.24 -2.38 1.10
CA LEU A 474 18.24 -2.20 -0.34
C LEU A 474 19.39 -1.27 -0.73
N ARG A 475 20.36 -1.78 -1.51
CA ARG A 475 21.39 -0.96 -2.15
C ARG A 475 20.87 -0.50 -3.50
N LEU A 476 20.87 0.80 -3.74
CA LEU A 476 20.38 1.40 -4.98
C LEU A 476 21.53 1.60 -5.99
N LYS A 477 21.18 1.66 -7.27
CA LYS A 477 22.15 1.83 -8.39
C LYS A 477 22.96 3.12 -8.32
N ASP A 478 22.46 4.13 -7.62
CA ASP A 478 23.14 5.41 -7.41
C ASP A 478 24.08 5.44 -6.18
N GLY A 479 24.22 4.30 -5.51
CA GLY A 479 25.05 4.11 -4.32
C GLY A 479 24.35 4.42 -3.00
N ARG A 480 23.08 4.86 -3.02
CA ARG A 480 22.28 5.02 -1.79
C ARG A 480 21.90 3.67 -1.18
N GLN A 481 21.57 3.69 0.11
CA GLN A 481 21.11 2.52 0.85
C GLN A 481 19.80 2.86 1.58
N VAL A 482 18.82 1.96 1.52
CA VAL A 482 17.55 2.07 2.23
C VAL A 482 17.41 0.84 3.13
N SER A 483 17.34 1.04 4.44
CA SER A 483 17.15 -0.05 5.41
C SER A 483 15.81 0.09 6.14
N GLY A 484 15.08 -1.02 6.27
CA GLY A 484 13.78 -1.04 6.96
C GLY A 484 13.16 -2.44 6.96
N ILE A 485 11.90 -2.54 7.38
CA ILE A 485 11.09 -3.77 7.30
C ILE A 485 10.26 -3.73 6.02
N VAL A 486 10.15 -4.85 5.31
CA VAL A 486 9.27 -4.95 4.14
C VAL A 486 7.83 -5.07 4.61
N GLU A 487 7.03 -4.04 4.36
CA GLU A 487 5.60 -4.02 4.68
C GLU A 487 4.76 -4.64 3.56
N ALA A 488 5.10 -4.32 2.31
CA ALA A 488 4.49 -4.91 1.13
C ALA A 488 5.49 -4.90 -0.04
N GLU A 489 5.38 -5.90 -0.91
CA GLU A 489 6.15 -6.02 -2.15
C GLU A 489 5.15 -6.17 -3.31
N SER A 490 5.30 -5.34 -4.35
CA SER A 490 4.61 -5.49 -5.64
C SER A 490 5.63 -5.75 -6.74
N GLU A 491 5.18 -6.01 -7.97
CA GLU A 491 6.07 -6.18 -9.13
C GLU A 491 6.86 -4.90 -9.49
N SER A 492 6.38 -3.72 -9.06
CA SER A 492 7.00 -2.42 -9.40
C SER A 492 7.74 -1.77 -8.23
N ALA A 493 7.35 -2.04 -6.98
CA ALA A 493 7.88 -1.31 -5.83
C ALA A 493 7.90 -2.11 -4.53
N TRP A 494 8.77 -1.67 -3.62
CA TRP A 494 8.87 -2.14 -2.24
C TRP A 494 8.34 -1.04 -1.32
N LEU A 495 7.38 -1.37 -0.47
CA LEU A 495 6.96 -0.52 0.64
C LEU A 495 7.79 -0.88 1.87
N MET A 496 8.77 -0.04 2.16
CA MET A 496 9.72 -0.18 3.25
C MET A 496 9.23 0.62 4.46
N ARG A 497 8.99 -0.03 5.58
CA ARG A 497 8.70 0.61 6.86
C ARG A 497 10.00 0.95 7.58
N GLN A 498 10.17 2.22 7.91
CA GLN A 498 11.33 2.78 8.58
C GLN A 498 10.89 3.55 9.83
N GLN A 499 11.85 4.05 10.61
CA GLN A 499 11.55 4.80 11.82
C GLN A 499 10.83 6.12 11.55
N GLU A 500 11.07 6.69 10.37
CA GLU A 500 10.53 7.95 9.89
C GLU A 500 9.17 7.79 9.19
N GLY A 501 8.71 6.54 8.99
CA GLY A 501 7.46 6.21 8.29
C GLY A 501 7.66 5.18 7.17
N THR A 502 6.71 5.11 6.25
CA THR A 502 6.76 4.20 5.10
C THR A 502 7.39 4.87 3.89
N ARG A 503 8.30 4.17 3.22
CA ARG A 503 8.98 4.61 2.01
C ARG A 503 8.71 3.65 0.87
N LEU A 504 8.27 4.18 -0.26
CA LEU A 504 8.20 3.42 -1.51
C LEU A 504 9.58 3.44 -2.20
N VAL A 505 10.07 2.28 -2.61
CA VAL A 505 11.34 2.13 -3.37
C VAL A 505 11.04 1.40 -4.67
N ASP A 506 11.41 2.01 -5.80
CA ASP A 506 11.26 1.39 -7.12
C ASP A 506 12.21 0.19 -7.26
N GLN A 507 11.70 -0.97 -7.65
CA GLN A 507 12.50 -2.18 -7.87
C GLN A 507 13.60 -1.97 -8.92
N GLN A 508 13.37 -1.12 -9.92
CA GLN A 508 14.35 -0.85 -10.96
C GLN A 508 15.55 -0.05 -10.46
N GLU A 509 15.41 0.69 -9.36
CA GLU A 509 16.53 1.39 -8.72
C GLU A 509 17.35 0.45 -7.82
N VAL A 510 16.81 -0.70 -7.42
CA VAL A 510 17.48 -1.65 -6.54
C VAL A 510 18.58 -2.39 -7.31
N LEU A 511 19.81 -2.26 -6.82
CA LEU A 511 20.98 -2.99 -7.29
C LEU A 511 21.15 -4.33 -6.55
N GLU A 512 20.90 -4.32 -5.25
CA GLU A 512 21.09 -5.49 -4.39
C GLU A 512 20.15 -5.44 -3.19
N VAL A 513 19.60 -6.61 -2.83
CA VAL A 513 18.78 -6.80 -1.63
C VAL A 513 19.58 -7.63 -0.64
N GLN A 514 19.96 -7.03 0.48
CA GLN A 514 20.55 -7.73 1.61
C GLN A 514 19.51 -7.89 2.71
N ARG A 515 19.06 -9.13 2.91
CA ARG A 515 18.24 -9.49 4.07
C ARG A 515 19.19 -9.75 5.23
N SER A 516 19.24 -8.82 6.18
CA SER A 516 20.13 -8.92 7.32
C SER A 516 19.56 -9.86 8.37
N GLN A 517 20.42 -10.64 9.02
CA GLN A 517 20.08 -11.35 10.26
C GLN A 517 20.08 -10.38 11.47
N GLN A 518 20.30 -9.08 11.23
CA GLN A 518 20.39 -8.06 12.26
C GLN A 518 19.02 -7.43 12.54
N SER A 519 18.71 -7.27 13.83
CA SER A 519 17.60 -6.48 14.33
C SER A 519 17.72 -4.98 14.01
N LEU A 520 16.59 -4.31 13.87
CA LEU A 520 16.49 -2.84 13.85
C LEU A 520 16.60 -2.20 15.24
N MET A 521 16.55 -2.99 16.32
CA MET A 521 16.73 -2.50 17.68
C MET A 521 18.18 -2.02 17.88
N PRO A 522 18.41 -0.77 18.32
CA PRO A 522 19.75 -0.24 18.56
C PRO A 522 20.48 -0.95 19.72
N ASP A 523 21.80 -1.16 19.59
CA ASP A 523 22.67 -1.53 20.72
C ASP A 523 23.02 -0.28 21.54
N GLY A 524 23.55 -0.51 22.74
CA GLY A 524 24.07 0.54 23.60
C GLY A 524 22.97 1.38 24.27
N LEU A 525 21.72 0.92 24.24
CA LEU A 525 20.57 1.60 24.86
C LEU A 525 20.78 1.89 26.36
N LEU A 526 21.65 1.13 27.04
CA LEU A 526 21.97 1.29 28.46
C LEU A 526 23.22 2.16 28.72
N GLU A 527 23.98 2.57 27.71
CA GLU A 527 25.29 3.24 27.89
C GLU A 527 25.19 4.67 28.42
N GLY A 528 24.00 5.28 28.34
CA GLY A 528 23.70 6.58 28.93
C GLY A 528 23.03 6.51 30.31
N LEU A 529 22.76 5.32 30.84
CA LEU A 529 22.09 5.13 32.12
C LEU A 529 23.10 4.76 33.22
N GLN A 530 22.93 5.36 34.39
CA GLN A 530 23.59 4.91 35.61
C GLN A 530 23.01 3.56 36.05
N GLU A 531 23.77 2.79 36.83
CA GLU A 531 23.35 1.47 37.30
C GLU A 531 21.97 1.49 37.97
N ARG A 532 21.65 2.53 38.74
CA ARG A 532 20.33 2.70 39.36
C ARG A 532 19.21 2.80 38.33
N GLU A 533 19.41 3.61 37.30
CA GLU A 533 18.43 3.89 36.24
C GLU A 533 18.19 2.63 35.39
N VAL A 534 19.25 1.84 35.15
CA VAL A 534 19.14 0.52 34.49
C VAL A 534 18.27 -0.42 35.33
N LEU A 535 18.47 -0.47 36.65
CA LEU A 535 17.66 -1.31 37.54
C LEU A 535 16.21 -0.83 37.64
N GLU A 536 15.95 0.49 37.61
CA GLU A 536 14.61 1.07 37.52
C GLU A 536 13.92 0.69 36.20
N LEU A 537 14.61 0.80 35.06
CA LEU A 537 14.11 0.35 33.76
C LEU A 537 13.78 -1.15 33.77
N LEU A 538 14.70 -2.00 34.22
CA LEU A 538 14.48 -3.45 34.31
C LEU A 538 13.32 -3.78 35.26
N LYS A 539 13.16 -3.02 36.36
CA LYS A 539 12.03 -3.20 37.28
C LYS A 539 10.70 -2.93 36.58
N PHE A 540 10.60 -1.88 35.77
CA PHE A 540 9.40 -1.59 34.99
C PHE A 540 9.17 -2.64 33.88
N LEU A 541 10.20 -3.05 33.14
CA LEU A 541 10.08 -4.09 32.11
C LEU A 541 9.54 -5.41 32.65
N MET A 542 9.86 -5.72 33.91
CA MET A 542 9.35 -6.91 34.62
C MET A 542 7.88 -6.82 35.04
N THR A 543 7.26 -5.64 34.98
CA THR A 543 5.81 -5.47 35.25
C THR A 543 4.95 -5.50 33.98
N LEU A 544 5.59 -5.52 32.80
CA LEU A 544 4.92 -5.55 31.49
C LEU A 544 4.21 -6.86 31.16
#